data_AF-A0A1D9MBH8-F1
#
_entry.id   AF-A0A1D9MBH8-F1
#
_cell.length_a   1.000
_cell.length_b   1.000
_cell.length_c   1.000
_cell.angle_alpha   90.00
_cell.angle_beta   90.00
_cell.angle_gamma   90.00
#
_symmetry.space_group_name_H-M   'P 1'
#
loop_
_entity.id
_entity.type
_entity.pdbx_description
1 polymer ?
#
loop_
_entity_poly.entity_id
_entity_poly.type
_entity_poly.pdbx_seq_one_letter_code
_entity_poly.pdbx_strand_id
1 'polypeptide(L)'
;MQNPSLDRSEIALLEVLAELGADRKPVERGALQVAARGQGIEVARPVNRLKGLGFIEEIDFQPGFFRRLIGARATLLVGLTASGLALVRPAAAEAALAAAEEFVPEPEPTPEPAPEPVPEPEAAPEIVEEPAAPVAPAPAKPKKPRRAAAEKPMPLDAYTDTLGGLPEAAPAVFAVDPGQIEAIRELLGSLGMELTWAGEELLTSRLGAGDRPGEAASQVVLFAFAHAIRHDQTAEASALALGLKDYAVGVMQEIERLRDGGEIAEARFEADMRALWDLVGEPEGRAARAEALLLDPIGGAAPPALLPEELREAEEG
;
A
#
# COMPACT_ATOMS: atom_id res chain seq x y z
N MET A 1 31.87 26.39 22.16
CA MET A 1 32.24 25.03 22.59
C MET A 1 33.44 24.61 21.76
N GLN A 2 34.49 24.05 22.36
CA GLN A 2 35.65 23.59 21.60
C GLN A 2 35.26 22.32 20.83
N ASN A 3 35.34 22.35 19.49
CA ASN A 3 35.05 21.17 18.69
C ASN A 3 36.09 20.09 19.00
N PRO A 4 35.67 18.86 19.38
CA PRO A 4 36.61 17.76 19.60
C PRO A 4 37.40 17.53 18.30
N SER A 5 38.73 17.41 18.41
CA SER A 5 39.56 17.08 17.24
C SER A 5 39.27 15.64 16.81
N LEU A 6 38.82 15.51 15.56
CA LEU A 6 38.61 14.22 14.91
C LEU A 6 39.90 13.70 14.29
N ASP A 7 40.13 12.41 14.44
CA ASP A 7 41.25 11.73 13.79
C ASP A 7 40.97 11.49 12.30
N ARG A 8 42.02 11.29 11.51
CA ARG A 8 41.90 11.10 10.05
C ARG A 8 40.97 9.94 9.66
N SER A 9 40.96 8.86 10.44
CA SER A 9 40.07 7.72 10.23
C SER A 9 38.60 8.04 10.53
N GLU A 10 38.34 8.96 11.45
CA GLU A 10 36.98 9.39 11.81
C GLU A 10 36.40 10.29 10.72
N ILE A 11 37.20 11.22 10.19
CA ILE A 11 36.83 12.07 9.05
C ILE A 11 36.54 11.20 7.82
N ALA A 12 37.45 10.28 7.49
CA ALA A 12 37.27 9.39 6.34
C ALA A 12 36.01 8.51 6.49
N LEU A 13 35.69 8.03 7.70
CA LEU A 13 34.46 7.26 7.91
C LEU A 13 33.19 8.11 7.73
N LEU A 14 33.19 9.37 8.17
CA LEU A 14 32.08 10.28 7.94
C LEU A 14 31.89 10.59 6.44
N GLU A 15 32.99 10.70 5.67
CA GLU A 15 32.96 10.84 4.21
C GLU A 15 32.31 9.63 3.54
N VAL A 16 32.71 8.41 3.89
CA VAL A 16 32.08 7.18 3.38
C VAL A 16 30.60 7.13 3.74
N LEU A 17 30.24 7.51 4.97
CA LEU A 17 28.85 7.51 5.41
C LEU A 17 28.01 8.55 4.64
N ALA A 18 28.57 9.74 4.36
CA ALA A 18 27.91 10.78 3.58
C ALA A 18 27.76 10.40 2.10
N GLU A 19 28.71 9.61 1.56
CA GLU A 19 28.64 9.08 0.19
C GLU A 19 27.56 7.99 0.08
N LEU A 20 27.53 7.04 1.02
CA LEU A 20 26.53 5.97 1.05
C LEU A 20 25.12 6.48 1.36
N GLY A 21 25.02 7.52 2.20
CA GLY A 21 23.78 8.16 2.62
C GLY A 21 23.36 9.36 1.76
N ALA A 22 23.75 9.42 0.49
CA ALA A 22 23.51 10.58 -0.39
C ALA A 22 22.03 11.00 -0.46
N ASP A 23 21.09 10.04 -0.30
CA ASP A 23 19.64 10.28 -0.28
C ASP A 23 19.07 10.51 1.14
N ARG A 24 19.92 10.86 2.13
CA ARG A 24 19.57 11.02 3.55
C ARG A 24 19.00 9.77 4.22
N LYS A 25 19.24 8.59 3.67
CA LYS A 25 18.80 7.32 4.28
C LYS A 25 19.87 6.78 5.23
N PRO A 26 19.49 6.28 6.43
CA PRO A 26 20.41 5.53 7.28
C PRO A 26 21.00 4.34 6.53
N VAL A 27 22.30 4.11 6.70
CA VAL A 27 23.06 3.10 5.95
C VAL A 27 23.20 1.84 6.80
N GLU A 28 22.99 0.67 6.23
CA GLU A 28 23.24 -0.59 6.95
C GLU A 28 24.69 -0.70 7.41
N ARG A 29 24.91 -1.05 8.68
CA ARG A 29 26.25 -1.20 9.27
C ARG A 29 27.12 -2.20 8.51
N GLY A 30 26.52 -3.24 7.93
CA GLY A 30 27.22 -4.20 7.08
C GLY A 30 27.75 -3.55 5.80
N ALA A 31 26.92 -2.76 5.11
CA ALA A 31 27.31 -2.02 3.91
C ALA A 31 28.42 -0.99 4.22
N LEU A 32 28.28 -0.26 5.33
CA LEU A 32 29.32 0.65 5.81
C LEU A 32 30.65 -0.07 6.09
N GLN A 33 30.60 -1.25 6.72
CA GLN A 33 31.80 -2.06 6.98
C GLN A 33 32.50 -2.50 5.69
N VAL A 34 31.73 -2.95 4.70
CA VAL A 34 32.28 -3.38 3.40
C VAL A 34 32.94 -2.19 2.68
N ALA A 35 32.24 -1.06 2.59
CA ALA A 35 32.75 0.15 1.93
C ALA A 35 34.01 0.70 2.60
N ALA A 36 33.97 0.88 3.93
CA ALA A 36 35.12 1.39 4.70
C ALA A 36 36.31 0.42 4.64
N ARG A 37 36.08 -0.90 4.69
CA ARG A 37 37.16 -1.89 4.55
C ARG A 37 37.79 -1.85 3.15
N GLY A 38 37.00 -1.61 2.11
CA GLY A 38 37.50 -1.40 0.74
C GLY A 38 38.46 -0.21 0.63
N GLN A 39 38.33 0.78 1.52
CA GLN A 39 39.21 1.94 1.62
C GLN A 39 40.30 1.80 2.69
N GLY A 40 40.42 0.62 3.33
CA GLY A 40 41.41 0.37 4.39
C GLY A 40 41.11 1.06 5.72
N ILE A 41 39.85 1.44 5.97
CA ILE A 41 39.41 2.14 7.18
C ILE A 41 38.89 1.11 8.22
N GLU A 42 39.37 1.21 9.46
CA GLU A 42 38.83 0.44 10.59
C GLU A 42 37.50 1.06 11.07
N VAL A 43 36.43 0.27 11.18
CA VAL A 43 35.08 0.78 11.48
C VAL A 43 34.72 0.75 12.96
N ALA A 44 35.12 -0.29 13.69
CA ALA A 44 34.60 -0.53 15.04
C ALA A 44 34.93 0.59 16.03
N ARG A 45 36.21 1.01 16.06
CA ARG A 45 36.67 2.05 16.99
C ARG A 45 36.14 3.46 16.61
N PRO A 46 36.22 3.92 15.35
CA PRO A 46 35.69 5.23 14.97
C PRO A 46 34.17 5.34 15.12
N VAL A 47 33.39 4.31 14.82
CA VAL A 47 31.92 4.32 15.02
C VAL A 47 31.59 4.60 16.49
N ASN A 48 32.20 3.89 17.44
CA ASN A 48 31.91 4.09 18.85
C ASN A 48 32.27 5.51 19.33
N ARG A 49 33.38 6.07 18.84
CA ARG A 49 33.79 7.44 19.18
C ARG A 49 32.87 8.48 18.54
N LEU A 50 32.57 8.37 17.25
CA LEU A 50 31.66 9.29 16.55
C LEU A 50 30.24 9.25 17.16
N LYS A 51 29.77 8.08 17.59
CA LYS A 51 28.51 7.92 18.32
C LYS A 51 28.56 8.63 19.66
N GLY A 52 29.64 8.45 20.43
CA GLY A 52 29.82 9.15 21.71
C GLY A 52 29.94 10.68 21.58
N LEU A 53 30.36 11.17 20.41
CA LEU A 53 30.41 12.59 20.08
C LEU A 53 29.12 13.13 19.45
N GLY A 54 28.12 12.28 19.19
CA GLY A 54 26.84 12.67 18.60
C GLY A 54 26.92 13.05 17.12
N PHE A 55 27.94 12.62 16.39
CA PHE A 55 28.06 12.84 14.94
C PHE A 55 27.35 11.77 14.11
N ILE A 56 27.15 10.60 14.70
CA ILE A 56 26.37 9.51 14.11
C ILE A 56 25.40 8.95 15.14
N GLU A 57 24.33 8.37 14.64
CA GLU A 57 23.36 7.62 15.43
C GLU A 57 23.28 6.18 14.91
N GLU A 58 23.10 5.23 15.82
CA GLU A 58 22.82 3.84 15.50
C GLU A 58 21.33 3.59 15.76
N ILE A 59 20.60 3.19 14.72
CA ILE A 59 19.17 2.89 14.78
C ILE A 59 19.03 1.38 14.65
N ASP A 60 18.49 0.74 15.68
CA ASP A 60 18.13 -0.68 15.62
C ASP A 60 16.89 -0.84 14.76
N PHE A 61 17.09 -1.21 13.49
CA PHE A 61 15.98 -1.54 12.60
C PHE A 61 15.55 -2.98 12.86
N GLN A 62 14.52 -3.12 13.69
CA GLN A 62 13.82 -4.38 13.82
C GLN A 62 12.90 -4.52 12.61
N PRO A 63 13.14 -5.49 11.70
CA PRO A 63 12.16 -5.80 10.68
C PRO A 63 10.83 -6.06 11.38
N GLY A 64 9.77 -5.43 10.86
CA GLY A 64 8.40 -5.71 11.27
C GLY A 64 8.13 -7.21 11.23
N PHE A 65 7.14 -7.65 11.99
CA PHE A 65 6.84 -9.07 12.20
C PHE A 65 6.85 -9.91 10.88
N PHE A 66 6.26 -9.36 9.82
CA PHE A 66 6.25 -9.92 8.45
C PHE A 66 7.62 -10.20 7.87
N ARG A 67 8.52 -9.23 7.98
CA ARG A 67 9.88 -9.35 7.45
C ARG A 67 10.66 -10.42 8.19
N ARG A 68 10.39 -10.65 9.48
CA ARG A 68 11.01 -11.76 10.24
C ARG A 68 10.56 -13.13 9.74
N LEU A 69 9.30 -13.30 9.33
CA LEU A 69 8.77 -14.56 8.78
C LEU A 69 9.40 -14.95 7.44
N ILE A 70 9.72 -13.97 6.58
CA ILE A 70 10.46 -14.20 5.33
C ILE A 70 11.99 -14.20 5.52
N GLY A 71 12.48 -14.28 6.76
CA GLY A 71 13.90 -14.45 7.08
C GLY A 71 14.74 -13.16 7.12
N ALA A 72 14.12 -11.98 7.08
CA ALA A 72 14.83 -10.73 7.30
C ALA A 72 15.30 -10.65 8.77
N ARG A 73 16.55 -10.22 8.96
CA ARG A 73 17.17 -10.11 10.27
C ARG A 73 17.12 -8.66 10.76
N ALA A 74 17.17 -8.49 12.07
CA ALA A 74 17.42 -7.18 12.66
C ALA A 74 18.72 -6.61 12.08
N THR A 75 18.62 -5.41 11.51
CA THR A 75 19.74 -4.74 10.88
C THR A 75 20.04 -3.47 11.66
N LEU A 76 21.31 -3.23 11.95
CA LEU A 76 21.72 -2.00 12.60
C LEU A 76 22.02 -0.97 11.52
N LEU A 77 21.26 0.13 11.53
CA LEU A 77 21.46 1.25 10.61
C LEU A 77 22.31 2.32 11.28
N VAL A 78 23.13 3.00 10.49
CA VAL A 78 23.99 4.09 10.92
C VAL A 78 23.62 5.34 10.13
N GLY A 79 23.19 6.39 10.83
CA GLY A 79 22.82 7.69 10.25
C GLY A 79 23.82 8.77 10.62
N LEU A 80 23.99 9.77 9.74
CA LEU A 80 24.66 11.02 10.08
C LEU A 80 23.68 11.94 10.81
N THR A 81 24.09 12.48 11.95
CA THR A 81 23.34 13.56 12.59
C THR A 81 23.59 14.89 11.87
N ALA A 82 22.81 15.93 12.16
CA ALA A 82 23.05 17.28 11.63
C ALA A 82 24.50 17.75 11.91
N SER A 83 25.02 17.46 13.10
CA SER A 83 26.39 17.78 13.50
C SER A 83 27.44 17.01 12.68
N GLY A 84 27.19 15.73 12.39
CA GLY A 84 28.10 14.92 11.55
C GLY A 84 28.07 15.36 10.09
N LEU A 85 26.88 15.69 9.57
CA LEU A 85 26.71 16.18 8.21
C LEU A 85 27.41 17.53 7.99
N ALA A 86 27.37 18.43 8.99
CA ALA A 86 28.03 19.73 8.95
C ALA A 86 29.55 19.66 8.76
N LEU A 87 30.18 18.57 9.22
CA LEU A 87 31.63 18.38 9.11
C LEU A 87 32.08 17.94 7.70
N VAL A 88 31.23 17.21 6.98
CA VAL A 88 31.59 16.61 5.68
C VAL A 88 30.95 17.38 4.52
N ARG A 89 29.77 17.96 4.74
CA ARG A 89 29.02 18.74 3.76
C ARG A 89 28.43 19.98 4.43
N PRO A 90 29.22 21.04 4.66
CA PRO A 90 28.74 22.25 5.31
C PRO A 90 27.55 22.90 4.60
N ALA A 91 27.49 22.83 3.27
CA ALA A 91 26.35 23.33 2.48
C ALA A 91 25.07 22.48 2.61
N ALA A 92 25.17 21.18 2.94
CA ALA A 92 24.00 20.32 3.12
C ALA A 92 23.44 20.40 4.55
N ALA A 93 24.25 20.85 5.51
CA ALA A 93 23.87 20.99 6.92
C ALA A 93 22.95 22.18 7.17
N GLU A 94 23.10 23.28 6.44
CA GLU A 94 22.14 24.40 6.48
C GLU A 94 20.73 23.95 6.05
N ALA A 95 20.63 23.06 5.07
CA ALA A 95 19.36 22.48 4.63
C ALA A 95 18.80 21.40 5.59
N ALA A 96 19.65 20.74 6.38
CA ALA A 96 19.22 19.76 7.38
C ALA A 96 18.81 20.42 8.70
N LEU A 97 19.48 21.50 9.10
CA LEU A 97 19.07 22.36 10.21
C LEU A 97 17.74 23.07 9.91
N ALA A 98 17.56 23.57 8.68
CA ALA A 98 16.27 24.12 8.23
C ALA A 98 15.14 23.09 8.29
N ALA A 99 15.40 21.83 7.93
CA ALA A 99 14.41 20.75 8.01
C ALA A 99 14.16 20.24 9.45
N ALA A 100 15.14 20.36 10.35
CA ALA A 100 14.99 20.00 11.77
C ALA A 100 14.32 21.12 12.60
N GLU A 101 14.44 22.39 12.18
CA GLU A 101 13.70 23.52 12.76
C GLU A 101 12.23 23.60 12.28
N GLU A 102 11.84 22.81 11.28
CA GLU A 102 10.45 22.70 10.81
C GLU A 102 9.63 21.66 11.60
N PHE A 103 10.14 21.14 12.72
CA PHE A 103 9.33 20.47 13.75
C PHE A 103 8.82 21.48 14.79
N VAL A 104 8.17 22.54 14.31
CA VAL A 104 7.23 23.32 15.11
C VAL A 104 5.87 22.64 14.93
N PRO A 105 5.11 22.32 15.99
CA PRO A 105 3.73 21.90 15.79
C PRO A 105 3.03 23.01 15.01
N GLU A 106 2.64 22.69 13.78
CA GLU A 106 1.93 23.60 12.89
C GLU A 106 0.71 24.15 13.66
N PRO A 107 0.62 25.47 13.91
CA PRO A 107 -0.63 26.03 14.40
C PRO A 107 -1.69 25.81 13.32
N GLU A 108 -2.87 25.36 13.76
CA GLU A 108 -4.07 25.15 12.94
C GLU A 108 -4.16 26.20 11.82
N PRO A 109 -4.30 25.79 10.54
CA PRO A 109 -4.54 26.76 9.48
C PRO A 109 -5.85 27.47 9.78
N THR A 110 -5.73 28.77 10.03
CA THR A 110 -6.85 29.70 10.11
C THR A 110 -7.60 29.61 8.78
N PRO A 111 -8.95 29.47 8.77
CA PRO A 111 -9.69 29.30 7.54
C PRO A 111 -9.50 30.51 6.61
N GLU A 112 -8.98 30.27 5.41
CA GLU A 112 -9.02 31.24 4.32
C GLU A 112 -10.48 31.59 4.00
N PRO A 113 -10.80 32.89 3.79
CA PRO A 113 -12.13 33.29 3.38
C PRO A 113 -12.46 32.73 1.99
N ALA A 114 -13.66 32.17 1.90
CA ALA A 114 -14.23 31.57 0.69
C ALA A 114 -14.06 32.45 -0.55
N PRO A 115 -13.68 31.88 -1.71
CA PRO A 115 -13.75 32.59 -2.98
C PRO A 115 -15.21 32.89 -3.33
N GLU A 116 -15.46 34.14 -3.74
CA GLU A 116 -16.76 34.62 -4.21
C GLU A 116 -17.29 33.78 -5.39
N PRO A 117 -18.61 33.55 -5.48
CA PRO A 117 -19.20 32.79 -6.58
C PRO A 117 -19.04 33.54 -7.90
N VAL A 118 -18.33 32.91 -8.84
CA VAL A 118 -18.28 33.33 -10.25
C VAL A 118 -19.68 33.11 -10.85
N PRO A 119 -20.27 34.10 -11.55
CA PRO A 119 -21.61 33.96 -12.13
C PRO A 119 -21.63 32.91 -13.25
N GLU A 120 -22.70 32.12 -13.26
CA GLU A 120 -23.08 31.17 -14.31
C GLU A 120 -23.09 31.83 -15.70
N PRO A 121 -22.46 31.21 -16.72
CA PRO A 121 -22.75 31.58 -18.09
C PRO A 121 -24.13 31.02 -18.50
N GLU A 122 -25.04 31.95 -18.82
CA GLU A 122 -26.32 31.68 -19.48
C GLU A 122 -26.11 30.83 -20.74
N ALA A 123 -26.58 29.58 -20.71
CA ALA A 123 -26.77 28.78 -21.90
C ALA A 123 -28.10 29.16 -22.55
N ALA A 124 -28.02 29.97 -23.62
CA ALA A 124 -29.13 30.23 -24.52
C ALA A 124 -29.58 28.93 -25.22
N PRO A 125 -30.90 28.71 -25.41
CA PRO A 125 -31.40 27.57 -26.18
C PRO A 125 -31.39 27.92 -27.68
N GLU A 126 -30.49 27.31 -28.46
CA GLU A 126 -30.53 27.39 -29.93
C GLU A 126 -31.15 26.11 -30.52
N ILE A 127 -32.45 26.25 -30.74
CA ILE A 127 -33.31 25.75 -31.82
C ILE A 127 -32.75 24.62 -32.71
N VAL A 128 -33.54 23.54 -32.71
CA VAL A 128 -33.55 22.39 -33.62
C VAL A 128 -33.69 22.81 -35.07
N GLU A 129 -32.74 22.45 -35.92
CA GLU A 129 -32.97 22.28 -37.36
C GLU A 129 -32.57 20.87 -37.81
N GLU A 130 -33.60 20.12 -38.18
CA GLU A 130 -33.58 18.88 -38.94
C GLU A 130 -33.06 19.14 -40.37
N PRO A 131 -32.28 18.21 -40.94
CA PRO A 131 -32.38 18.00 -42.37
C PRO A 131 -32.62 16.53 -42.74
N ALA A 132 -33.79 16.34 -43.35
CA ALA A 132 -34.14 15.43 -44.43
C ALA A 132 -33.11 14.36 -44.86
N ALA A 133 -33.56 13.12 -44.79
CA ALA A 133 -32.98 11.97 -45.48
C ALA A 133 -32.84 12.19 -47.01
N PRO A 134 -31.84 11.53 -47.62
CA PRO A 134 -32.18 10.75 -48.81
C PRO A 134 -31.48 9.37 -48.89
N VAL A 135 -32.33 8.39 -49.18
CA VAL A 135 -32.17 7.25 -50.11
C VAL A 135 -31.03 6.25 -49.90
N ALA A 136 -31.47 5.02 -49.61
CA ALA A 136 -30.71 3.79 -49.53
C ALA A 136 -30.02 3.35 -50.84
N PRO A 137 -28.81 2.77 -50.75
CA PRO A 137 -28.33 1.78 -51.70
C PRO A 137 -28.62 0.35 -51.20
N ALA A 138 -28.97 -0.51 -52.16
CA ALA A 138 -29.44 -1.88 -51.99
C ALA A 138 -28.49 -2.79 -51.17
N PRO A 139 -29.04 -3.81 -50.46
CA PRO A 139 -28.24 -4.76 -49.70
C PRO A 139 -27.34 -5.60 -50.61
N ALA A 140 -26.04 -5.52 -50.36
CA ALA A 140 -25.06 -6.44 -50.92
C ALA A 140 -25.36 -7.86 -50.44
N LYS A 141 -25.47 -8.78 -51.39
CA LYS A 141 -25.73 -10.20 -51.16
C LYS A 141 -24.71 -10.79 -50.17
N PRO A 142 -25.13 -11.50 -49.11
CA PRO A 142 -24.20 -12.17 -48.23
C PRO A 142 -23.43 -13.25 -49.00
N LYS A 143 -22.09 -13.17 -48.97
CA LYS A 143 -21.21 -14.24 -49.43
C LYS A 143 -21.49 -15.48 -48.60
N LYS A 144 -21.84 -16.58 -49.29
CA LYS A 144 -22.08 -17.89 -48.70
C LYS A 144 -20.92 -18.28 -47.77
N PRO A 145 -21.16 -18.70 -46.51
CA PRO A 145 -20.14 -19.33 -45.71
C PRO A 145 -19.69 -20.62 -46.41
N ARG A 146 -18.38 -20.72 -46.58
CA ARG A 146 -17.70 -21.89 -47.12
C ARG A 146 -17.99 -23.06 -46.17
N ARG A 147 -18.65 -24.11 -46.67
CA ARG A 147 -18.93 -25.36 -45.95
C ARG A 147 -17.68 -25.79 -45.16
N ALA A 148 -17.74 -25.69 -43.83
CA ALA A 148 -16.88 -26.47 -42.97
C ALA A 148 -17.16 -27.96 -43.26
N ALA A 149 -16.10 -28.73 -43.42
CA ALA A 149 -16.21 -30.17 -43.53
C ALA A 149 -16.98 -30.70 -42.31
N ALA A 150 -17.95 -31.58 -42.54
CA ALA A 150 -18.65 -32.26 -41.48
C ALA A 150 -17.64 -33.08 -40.66
N GLU A 151 -17.31 -32.58 -39.47
CA GLU A 151 -16.67 -33.39 -38.44
C GLU A 151 -17.64 -34.52 -38.09
N LYS A 152 -17.14 -35.75 -38.21
CA LYS A 152 -17.90 -36.93 -37.83
C LYS A 152 -18.24 -36.80 -36.33
N PRO A 153 -19.47 -37.11 -35.90
CA PRO A 153 -19.77 -37.16 -34.47
C PRO A 153 -18.81 -38.15 -33.81
N MET A 154 -18.00 -37.65 -32.87
CA MET A 154 -17.11 -38.51 -32.10
C MET A 154 -17.95 -39.52 -31.32
N PRO A 155 -17.58 -40.81 -31.32
CA PRO A 155 -18.25 -41.81 -30.51
C PRO A 155 -18.09 -41.45 -29.02
N LEU A 156 -19.19 -41.56 -28.26
CA LEU A 156 -19.27 -41.31 -26.82
C LEU A 156 -18.29 -42.18 -26.00
N ASP A 157 -17.73 -43.22 -26.61
CA ASP A 157 -16.77 -44.12 -25.99
C ASP A 157 -15.33 -43.55 -25.97
N ALA A 158 -15.08 -42.37 -26.56
CA ALA A 158 -13.77 -41.71 -26.54
C ALA A 158 -13.51 -40.85 -25.27
N TYR A 159 -14.51 -40.71 -24.39
CA TYR A 159 -14.41 -39.87 -23.19
C TYR A 159 -13.65 -40.52 -22.02
N THR A 160 -13.45 -41.83 -22.01
CA THR A 160 -12.81 -42.51 -20.86
C THR A 160 -11.34 -42.87 -21.09
N ASP A 161 -10.92 -43.09 -22.33
CA ASP A 161 -9.53 -43.54 -22.61
C ASP A 161 -8.56 -42.40 -22.98
N THR A 162 -9.07 -41.22 -23.37
CA THR A 162 -8.22 -40.07 -23.74
C THR A 162 -8.10 -39.01 -22.63
N LEU A 163 -8.92 -39.10 -21.58
CA LEU A 163 -8.92 -38.19 -20.42
C LEU A 163 -8.24 -38.80 -19.17
N GLY A 164 -7.70 -40.01 -19.28
CA GLY A 164 -7.00 -40.73 -18.21
C GLY A 164 -5.49 -40.48 -18.13
N GLY A 165 -4.95 -39.52 -18.89
CA GLY A 165 -3.62 -38.99 -18.61
C GLY A 165 -3.73 -37.96 -17.50
N LEU A 166 -2.98 -38.11 -16.40
CA LEU A 166 -2.74 -36.96 -15.52
C LEU A 166 -2.34 -35.79 -16.43
N PRO A 167 -3.03 -34.64 -16.40
CA PRO A 167 -2.52 -33.48 -17.10
C PRO A 167 -1.07 -33.31 -16.65
N GLU A 168 -0.12 -33.31 -17.60
CA GLU A 168 1.24 -32.88 -17.33
C GLU A 168 1.09 -31.58 -16.54
N ALA A 169 1.61 -31.57 -15.31
CA ALA A 169 1.41 -30.49 -14.37
C ALA A 169 1.67 -29.18 -15.10
N ALA A 170 0.59 -28.47 -15.43
CA ALA A 170 0.69 -27.10 -15.90
C ALA A 170 1.60 -26.39 -14.89
N PRO A 171 2.55 -25.54 -15.34
CA PRO A 171 3.45 -24.87 -14.42
C PRO A 171 2.60 -24.28 -13.30
N ALA A 172 2.89 -24.68 -12.06
CA ALA A 172 2.08 -24.36 -10.91
C ALA A 172 1.72 -22.88 -10.99
N VAL A 173 0.43 -22.59 -11.23
CA VAL A 173 -0.12 -21.25 -11.15
C VAL A 173 0.28 -20.78 -9.76
N PHE A 174 1.16 -19.76 -9.70
CA PHE A 174 1.97 -19.37 -8.54
C PHE A 174 1.34 -19.82 -7.22
N ALA A 175 1.86 -20.91 -6.66
CA ALA A 175 1.39 -21.39 -5.37
C ALA A 175 1.71 -20.30 -4.35
N VAL A 176 0.69 -19.58 -3.92
CA VAL A 176 0.80 -18.55 -2.88
C VAL A 176 1.37 -19.23 -1.64
N ASP A 177 2.42 -18.65 -1.08
CA ASP A 177 3.07 -19.19 0.10
C ASP A 177 2.09 -19.15 1.29
N PRO A 178 1.73 -20.30 1.90
CA PRO A 178 0.86 -20.32 3.08
C PRO A 178 1.39 -19.46 4.24
N GLY A 179 2.71 -19.30 4.34
CA GLY A 179 3.33 -18.43 5.34
C GLY A 179 2.96 -16.95 5.18
N GLN A 180 2.71 -16.49 3.95
CA GLN A 180 2.26 -15.12 3.69
C GLN A 180 0.82 -14.89 4.15
N ILE A 181 -0.07 -15.86 3.90
CA ILE A 181 -1.47 -15.77 4.33
C ILE A 181 -1.54 -15.75 5.86
N GLU A 182 -0.79 -16.62 6.54
CA GLU A 182 -0.78 -16.67 8.00
C GLU A 182 -0.20 -15.40 8.62
N ALA A 183 0.85 -14.84 8.02
CA ALA A 183 1.38 -13.56 8.45
C ALA A 183 0.29 -12.46 8.36
N ILE A 184 -0.43 -12.38 7.23
CA ILE A 184 -1.49 -11.38 7.03
C ILE A 184 -2.63 -11.60 8.04
N ARG A 185 -2.99 -12.85 8.34
CA ARG A 185 -3.95 -13.20 9.39
C ARG A 185 -3.52 -12.62 10.74
N GLU A 186 -2.25 -12.74 11.11
CA GLU A 186 -1.73 -12.20 12.37
C GLU A 186 -1.77 -10.67 12.43
N LEU A 187 -1.45 -9.98 11.32
CA LEU A 187 -1.63 -8.52 11.25
C LEU A 187 -3.07 -8.11 11.44
N LEU A 188 -3.99 -8.72 10.69
CA LEU A 188 -5.41 -8.43 10.83
C LEU A 188 -5.86 -8.70 12.26
N GLY A 189 -5.41 -9.79 12.87
CA GLY A 189 -5.64 -10.09 14.28
C GLY A 189 -5.11 -9.00 15.23
N SER A 190 -3.95 -8.42 14.95
CA SER A 190 -3.41 -7.29 15.74
C SER A 190 -4.24 -6.00 15.61
N LEU A 191 -4.99 -5.85 14.50
CA LEU A 191 -5.98 -4.80 14.30
C LEU A 191 -7.34 -5.14 14.92
N GLY A 192 -7.50 -6.32 15.51
CA GLY A 192 -8.79 -6.83 15.99
C GLY A 192 -9.71 -7.33 14.87
N MET A 193 -9.18 -7.57 13.67
CA MET A 193 -9.94 -8.09 12.53
C MET A 193 -9.74 -9.60 12.37
N GLU A 194 -10.83 -10.33 12.18
CA GLU A 194 -10.77 -11.77 11.91
C GLU A 194 -10.85 -12.03 10.40
N LEU A 195 -9.80 -12.65 9.84
CA LEU A 195 -9.78 -13.05 8.42
C LEU A 195 -10.77 -14.19 8.17
N THR A 196 -11.69 -14.01 7.20
CA THR A 196 -12.66 -15.04 6.79
C THR A 196 -12.12 -15.90 5.65
N TRP A 197 -12.85 -16.94 5.27
CA TRP A 197 -12.53 -17.74 4.08
C TRP A 197 -12.57 -16.92 2.78
N ALA A 198 -13.50 -15.95 2.67
CA ALA A 198 -13.54 -15.04 1.53
C ALA A 198 -12.29 -14.13 1.50
N GLY A 199 -11.76 -13.78 2.68
CA GLY A 199 -10.51 -13.07 2.82
C GLY A 199 -9.32 -13.87 2.33
N GLU A 200 -9.24 -15.16 2.66
CA GLU A 200 -8.18 -16.05 2.16
C GLU A 200 -8.22 -16.19 0.63
N GLU A 201 -9.43 -16.26 0.04
CA GLU A 201 -9.60 -16.28 -1.41
C GLU A 201 -9.15 -14.96 -2.06
N LEU A 202 -9.55 -13.82 -1.47
CA LEU A 202 -9.09 -12.50 -1.90
C LEU A 202 -7.56 -12.39 -1.83
N LEU A 203 -6.94 -12.80 -0.72
CA LEU A 203 -5.49 -12.79 -0.56
C LEU A 203 -4.80 -13.67 -1.61
N THR A 204 -5.32 -14.89 -1.82
CA THR A 204 -4.78 -15.80 -2.83
C THR A 204 -4.84 -15.18 -4.22
N SER A 205 -5.95 -14.51 -4.56
CA SER A 205 -6.09 -13.83 -5.84
C SER A 205 -5.14 -12.64 -5.99
N ARG A 206 -4.96 -11.81 -4.96
CA ARG A 206 -4.09 -10.61 -5.02
C ARG A 206 -2.61 -11.00 -5.08
N LEU A 207 -2.20 -11.91 -4.20
CA LEU A 207 -0.83 -12.44 -4.19
C LEU A 207 -0.51 -13.21 -5.48
N GLY A 208 -1.46 -13.98 -6.01
CA GLY A 208 -1.33 -14.66 -7.30
C GLY A 208 -1.25 -13.71 -8.50
N ALA A 209 -1.80 -12.49 -8.37
CA ALA A 209 -1.66 -11.41 -9.36
C ALA A 209 -0.33 -10.64 -9.23
N GLY A 210 0.47 -10.91 -8.21
CA GLY A 210 1.76 -10.28 -7.96
C GLY A 210 1.72 -9.09 -7.00
N ASP A 211 0.59 -8.84 -6.33
CA ASP A 211 0.51 -7.83 -5.28
C ASP A 211 1.43 -8.20 -4.11
N ARG A 212 2.00 -7.19 -3.44
CA ARG A 212 2.78 -7.41 -2.22
C ARG A 212 1.86 -7.81 -1.06
N PRO A 213 2.38 -8.52 -0.03
CA PRO A 213 1.58 -8.87 1.14
C PRO A 213 0.90 -7.69 1.82
N GLY A 214 1.58 -6.53 1.93
CA GLY A 214 0.99 -5.32 2.49
C GLY A 214 -0.15 -4.76 1.63
N GLU A 215 -0.05 -4.84 0.30
CA GLU A 215 -1.07 -4.38 -0.65
C GLU A 215 -2.31 -5.29 -0.64
N ALA A 216 -2.09 -6.60 -0.48
CA ALA A 216 -3.18 -7.56 -0.31
C ALA A 216 -3.90 -7.33 1.03
N ALA A 217 -3.14 -7.08 2.11
CA ALA A 217 -3.71 -6.76 3.42
C ALA A 217 -4.50 -5.44 3.41
N SER A 218 -3.99 -4.37 2.78
CA SER A 218 -4.72 -3.09 2.68
C SER A 218 -6.04 -3.23 1.94
N GLN A 219 -6.10 -4.08 0.92
CA GLN A 219 -7.34 -4.41 0.21
C GLN A 219 -8.33 -5.17 1.09
N VAL A 220 -7.88 -6.19 1.83
CA VAL A 220 -8.76 -6.93 2.76
C VAL A 220 -9.42 -5.96 3.75
N VAL A 221 -8.64 -5.03 4.30
CA VAL A 221 -9.15 -3.96 5.17
C VAL A 221 -10.18 -3.11 4.44
N LEU A 222 -9.84 -2.56 3.27
CA LEU A 222 -10.72 -1.68 2.51
C LEU A 222 -12.08 -2.35 2.20
N PHE A 223 -12.06 -3.61 1.76
CA PHE A 223 -13.27 -4.37 1.48
C PHE A 223 -14.06 -4.70 2.75
N ALA A 224 -13.40 -5.00 3.87
CA ALA A 224 -14.09 -5.23 5.15
C ALA A 224 -14.90 -3.99 5.59
N PHE A 225 -14.32 -2.78 5.45
CA PHE A 225 -15.04 -1.53 5.72
C PHE A 225 -16.20 -1.30 4.74
N ALA A 226 -16.01 -1.58 3.45
CA ALA A 226 -17.09 -1.46 2.46
C ALA A 226 -18.26 -2.40 2.79
N HIS A 227 -17.99 -3.65 3.20
CA HIS A 227 -19.03 -4.59 3.64
C HIS A 227 -19.72 -4.14 4.93
N ALA A 228 -18.99 -3.61 5.91
CA ALA A 228 -19.58 -3.08 7.13
C ALA A 228 -20.53 -1.91 6.84
N ILE A 229 -20.15 -1.00 5.94
CA ILE A 229 -21.00 0.12 5.50
C ILE A 229 -22.24 -0.36 4.75
N ARG A 230 -22.11 -1.39 3.90
CA ARG A 230 -23.28 -2.02 3.25
C ARG A 230 -24.21 -2.65 4.29
N HIS A 231 -23.65 -3.30 5.30
CA HIS A 231 -24.44 -3.89 6.39
C HIS A 231 -25.19 -2.82 7.20
N ASP A 232 -24.53 -1.72 7.59
CA ASP A 232 -25.15 -0.60 8.33
C ASP A 232 -26.35 -0.01 7.58
N GLN A 233 -26.29 0.08 6.25
CA GLN A 233 -27.42 0.58 5.45
C GLN A 233 -28.62 -0.37 5.43
N THR A 234 -28.36 -1.67 5.54
CA THR A 234 -29.42 -2.68 5.56
C THR A 234 -29.98 -2.90 6.96
N ALA A 235 -29.22 -2.57 8.00
CA ALA A 235 -29.67 -2.59 9.38
C ALA A 235 -30.52 -1.33 9.67
N GLU A 236 -31.72 -1.50 10.23
CA GLU A 236 -32.63 -0.37 10.53
C GLU A 236 -32.08 0.58 11.63
N ALA A 237 -30.97 0.22 12.29
CA ALA A 237 -30.25 1.05 13.27
C ALA A 237 -28.84 1.38 12.75
N SER A 238 -28.60 2.65 12.40
CA SER A 238 -27.28 3.14 11.97
C SER A 238 -26.35 3.30 13.18
N ALA A 239 -25.84 2.18 13.68
CA ALA A 239 -25.02 2.09 14.88
C ALA A 239 -23.52 2.17 14.60
N LEU A 240 -23.07 1.82 13.38
CA LEU A 240 -21.64 1.78 13.03
C LEU A 240 -20.98 3.17 12.95
N ALA A 241 -21.74 4.25 12.94
CA ALA A 241 -21.18 5.59 12.78
C ALA A 241 -20.36 6.08 14.00
N LEU A 242 -20.66 5.60 15.22
CA LEU A 242 -19.87 5.94 16.41
C LEU A 242 -18.69 4.98 16.57
N GLY A 243 -17.49 5.43 16.20
CA GLY A 243 -16.22 4.73 16.45
C GLY A 243 -15.56 4.12 15.21
N LEU A 244 -16.30 3.89 14.12
CA LEU A 244 -15.71 3.35 12.88
C LEU A 244 -14.65 4.28 12.28
N LYS A 245 -14.86 5.61 12.36
CA LYS A 245 -13.89 6.60 11.89
C LYS A 245 -12.61 6.59 12.72
N ASP A 246 -12.72 6.56 14.05
CA ASP A 246 -11.56 6.54 14.93
C ASP A 246 -10.77 5.23 14.79
N TYR A 247 -11.49 4.11 14.65
CA TYR A 247 -10.88 2.83 14.34
C TYR A 247 -10.15 2.83 12.99
N ALA A 248 -10.77 3.39 11.95
CA ALA A 248 -10.13 3.52 10.64
C ALA A 248 -8.85 4.34 10.71
N VAL A 249 -8.81 5.44 11.47
CA VAL A 249 -7.59 6.22 11.69
C VAL A 249 -6.47 5.34 12.27
N GLY A 250 -6.79 4.54 13.30
CA GLY A 250 -5.83 3.60 13.88
C GLY A 250 -5.32 2.56 12.87
N VAL A 251 -6.24 1.98 12.09
CA VAL A 251 -5.90 1.03 11.02
C VAL A 251 -5.03 1.68 9.94
N MET A 252 -5.33 2.90 9.52
CA MET A 252 -4.53 3.65 8.54
C MET A 252 -3.10 3.88 9.02
N GLN A 253 -2.91 4.20 10.30
CA GLN A 253 -1.58 4.35 10.90
C GLN A 253 -0.78 3.04 10.91
N GLU A 254 -1.44 1.90 11.13
CA GLU A 254 -0.77 0.59 11.07
C GLU A 254 -0.41 0.21 9.62
N ILE A 255 -1.29 0.48 8.66
CA ILE A 255 -1.00 0.28 7.23
C ILE A 255 0.12 1.22 6.76
N GLU A 256 0.18 2.44 7.30
CA GLU A 256 1.26 3.39 7.03
C GLU A 256 2.64 2.84 7.41
N ARG A 257 2.73 2.10 8.53
CA ARG A 257 3.98 1.42 8.91
C ARG A 257 4.40 0.35 7.90
N LEU A 258 3.44 -0.31 7.23
CA LEU A 258 3.74 -1.27 6.15
C LEU A 258 4.26 -0.55 4.90
N ARG A 259 3.70 0.62 4.55
CA ARG A 259 4.22 1.48 3.48
C ARG A 259 5.65 1.93 3.78
N ASP A 260 5.91 2.42 4.99
CA ASP A 260 7.25 2.87 5.40
C ASP A 260 8.26 1.71 5.43
N GLY A 261 7.76 0.50 5.72
CA GLY A 261 8.51 -0.74 5.55
C GLY A 261 8.79 -1.11 4.09
N GLY A 262 8.12 -0.51 3.11
CA GLY A 262 8.23 -0.83 1.68
C GLY A 262 7.38 -2.04 1.25
N GLU A 263 6.48 -2.51 2.10
CA GLU A 263 5.56 -3.64 1.82
C GLU A 263 4.36 -3.20 0.96
N ILE A 264 4.15 -1.89 0.81
CA ILE A 264 3.09 -1.28 0.00
C ILE A 264 3.72 -0.22 -0.91
N ALA A 265 3.44 -0.28 -2.22
CA ALA A 265 3.84 0.79 -3.12
C ALA A 265 3.09 2.09 -2.79
N GLU A 266 3.77 3.24 -2.89
CA GLU A 266 3.23 4.57 -2.54
C GLU A 266 1.91 4.88 -3.25
N ALA A 267 1.85 4.68 -4.58
CA ALA A 267 0.63 4.91 -5.35
C ALA A 267 -0.55 4.02 -4.90
N ARG A 268 -0.26 2.77 -4.47
CA ARG A 268 -1.29 1.86 -3.98
C ARG A 268 -1.76 2.26 -2.58
N PHE A 269 -0.82 2.61 -1.70
CA PHE A 269 -1.13 3.15 -0.38
C PHE A 269 -2.04 4.37 -0.48
N GLU A 270 -1.69 5.36 -1.30
CA GLU A 270 -2.51 6.57 -1.46
C GLU A 270 -3.91 6.27 -1.97
N ALA A 271 -4.04 5.35 -2.94
CA ALA A 271 -5.34 4.96 -3.48
C ALA A 271 -6.20 4.30 -2.40
N ASP A 272 -5.65 3.33 -1.67
CA ASP A 272 -6.37 2.55 -0.66
C ASP A 272 -6.73 3.42 0.56
N MET A 273 -5.82 4.28 1.01
CA MET A 273 -6.07 5.19 2.15
C MET A 273 -7.10 6.27 1.80
N ARG A 274 -7.06 6.82 0.58
CA ARG A 274 -8.09 7.76 0.13
C ARG A 274 -9.46 7.08 0.07
N ALA A 275 -9.53 5.87 -0.50
CA ALA A 275 -10.77 5.11 -0.55
C ALA A 275 -11.30 4.79 0.86
N LEU A 276 -10.43 4.38 1.79
CA LEU A 276 -10.80 4.11 3.17
C LEU A 276 -11.29 5.37 3.88
N TRP A 277 -10.61 6.50 3.69
CA TRP A 277 -11.03 7.79 4.25
C TRP A 277 -12.39 8.24 3.71
N ASP A 278 -12.63 8.09 2.41
CA ASP A 278 -13.89 8.44 1.77
C ASP A 278 -15.06 7.54 2.23
N LEU A 279 -14.77 6.31 2.68
CA LEU A 279 -15.75 5.40 3.28
C LEU A 279 -16.11 5.81 4.72
N VAL A 280 -15.16 6.30 5.51
CA VAL A 280 -15.42 6.66 6.92
C VAL A 280 -15.66 8.16 7.15
N GLY A 281 -15.51 8.97 6.10
CA GLY A 281 -15.75 10.41 6.07
C GLY A 281 -17.23 10.77 6.06
N GLU A 282 -17.57 11.82 5.32
CA GLU A 282 -18.96 12.33 5.27
C GLU A 282 -19.96 11.27 4.82
N PRO A 283 -21.18 11.23 5.43
CA PRO A 283 -22.19 10.22 5.11
C PRO A 283 -22.73 10.35 3.68
N GLU A 284 -22.66 11.55 3.09
CA GLU A 284 -23.10 11.80 1.73
C GLU A 284 -22.23 11.05 0.72
N GLY A 285 -22.87 10.20 -0.09
CA GLY A 285 -22.21 9.37 -1.09
C GLY A 285 -21.46 8.16 -0.53
N ARG A 286 -21.36 8.00 0.80
CA ARG A 286 -20.66 6.88 1.45
C ARG A 286 -21.14 5.52 0.93
N ALA A 287 -22.45 5.35 0.85
CA ALA A 287 -23.09 4.14 0.34
C ALA A 287 -22.66 3.81 -1.10
N ALA A 288 -22.71 4.80 -1.99
CA ALA A 288 -22.34 4.62 -3.38
C ALA A 288 -20.85 4.27 -3.54
N ARG A 289 -19.97 4.82 -2.71
CA ARG A 289 -18.54 4.49 -2.71
C ARG A 289 -18.29 3.05 -2.24
N ALA A 290 -18.98 2.61 -1.18
CA ALA A 290 -18.94 1.22 -0.73
C ALA A 290 -19.39 0.27 -1.84
N GLU A 291 -20.55 0.53 -2.46
CA GLU A 291 -21.07 -0.29 -3.55
C GLU A 291 -20.13 -0.32 -4.77
N ALA A 292 -19.47 0.80 -5.09
CA ALA A 292 -18.49 0.84 -6.18
C ALA A 292 -17.29 -0.08 -5.93
N LEU A 293 -16.80 -0.16 -4.70
CA LEU A 293 -15.74 -1.11 -4.33
C LEU A 293 -16.25 -2.55 -4.43
N LEU A 294 -17.45 -2.81 -3.94
CA LEU A 294 -18.07 -4.14 -3.94
C LEU A 294 -18.46 -4.67 -5.33
N LEU A 295 -18.21 -3.92 -6.41
CA LEU A 295 -18.25 -4.44 -7.78
C LEU A 295 -17.08 -5.38 -8.10
N ASP A 296 -16.03 -5.41 -7.28
CA ASP A 296 -14.97 -6.40 -7.42
C ASP A 296 -15.53 -7.83 -7.22
N PRO A 297 -15.30 -8.75 -8.16
CA PRO A 297 -15.95 -10.06 -8.14
C PRO A 297 -15.52 -10.94 -6.97
N ILE A 298 -14.37 -10.70 -6.35
CA ILE A 298 -13.84 -11.49 -5.24
C ILE A 298 -14.06 -10.75 -3.92
N GLY A 299 -13.58 -9.51 -3.83
CA GLY A 299 -13.72 -8.67 -2.63
C GLY A 299 -15.17 -8.28 -2.32
N GLY A 300 -16.03 -8.19 -3.34
CA GLY A 300 -17.45 -7.85 -3.20
C GLY A 300 -18.36 -9.04 -2.85
N ALA A 301 -17.90 -10.27 -3.06
CA ALA A 301 -18.73 -11.47 -2.94
C ALA A 301 -19.15 -11.75 -1.48
N ALA A 302 -18.22 -11.60 -0.54
CA ALA A 302 -18.46 -11.78 0.89
C ALA A 302 -17.44 -10.96 1.71
N PRO A 303 -17.73 -10.65 2.99
CA PRO A 303 -16.81 -9.90 3.84
C PRO A 303 -15.47 -10.64 4.00
N PRO A 304 -14.33 -10.05 3.58
CA PRO A 304 -13.05 -10.74 3.64
C PRO A 304 -12.46 -10.75 5.05
N ALA A 305 -12.85 -9.82 5.90
CA ALA A 305 -12.55 -9.83 7.32
C ALA A 305 -13.75 -9.29 8.12
N LEU A 306 -13.86 -9.73 9.37
CA LEU A 306 -14.81 -9.20 10.34
C LEU A 306 -14.14 -8.09 11.13
N LEU A 307 -14.84 -6.97 11.30
CA LEU A 307 -14.41 -5.90 12.20
C LEU A 307 -14.51 -6.34 13.68
N PRO A 308 -13.78 -5.66 14.60
CA PRO A 308 -13.89 -5.91 16.04
C PRO A 308 -15.33 -5.98 16.53
N GLU A 309 -15.59 -6.87 17.50
CA GLU A 309 -16.94 -7.08 18.06
C GLU A 309 -17.52 -5.80 18.65
N GLU A 310 -16.70 -4.93 19.24
CA GLU A 310 -17.15 -3.68 19.86
C GLU A 310 -17.73 -2.68 18.84
N LEU A 311 -17.31 -2.77 17.58
CA LEU A 311 -17.87 -1.98 16.49
C LEU A 311 -19.15 -2.61 15.91
N ARG A 312 -19.38 -3.89 16.18
CA ARG A 312 -20.57 -4.65 15.79
C ARG A 312 -21.65 -4.58 16.88
N GLU A 313 -21.28 -4.68 18.15
CA GLU A 313 -22.19 -4.75 19.31
C GLU A 313 -22.81 -3.41 19.74
N ALA A 314 -22.43 -2.30 19.11
CA ALA A 314 -23.25 -1.07 19.17
C ALA A 314 -24.69 -1.31 18.65
N GLU A 315 -24.97 -2.48 18.06
CA GLU A 315 -26.25 -3.00 17.59
C GLU A 315 -27.25 -3.45 18.69
N GLU A 316 -26.85 -3.72 19.95
CA GLU A 316 -27.74 -4.37 20.95
C GLU A 316 -28.08 -3.54 22.21
N GLY A 317 -27.64 -2.27 22.30
CA GLY A 317 -27.82 -1.40 23.48
C GLY A 317 -29.03 -0.47 23.46
#